data_AF-A0A2D3VYK3-F1
#
_entry.id   AF-A0A2D3VYK3-F1
#
_cell.length_a   1.000
_cell.length_b   1.000
_cell.length_c   1.000
_cell.angle_alpha   90.00
_cell.angle_beta   90.00
_cell.angle_gamma   90.00
#
_symmetry.space_group_name_H-M   'P 1'
#
loop_
_entity.id
_entity.type
_entity.pdbx_description
1 polymer ?
#
loop_
_entity_poly.entity_id
_entity_poly.type
_entity_poly.pdbx_seq_one_letter_code
_entity_poly.pdbx_strand_id
1 'polypeptide(L)'
;MFESLFGKKHTLSAEAQTNAHITEKISQMNLTDMRAYLNNRITGFNVCEFGLSEVMKKLIFIDEESEQRYLKADDMDTKIKKAFDLVLMIAVHKKISITTVEYIQEFLEVYKEIIEKFDRRNKQIYASKLHEALKTSINGVHSIEELKNKMQVLGK
;
A
#
# COMPACT_ATOMS: atom_id res chain seq x y z
N MET A 1 2.02 23.90 40.11
CA MET A 1 1.88 24.21 38.66
C MET A 1 3.11 23.70 37.91
N PHE A 2 3.26 22.38 37.75
CA PHE A 2 4.33 21.77 36.95
C PHE A 2 3.85 20.40 36.41
N GLU A 3 2.74 20.42 35.68
CA GLU A 3 2.23 19.23 34.96
C GLU A 3 1.90 19.63 33.52
N SER A 4 2.90 19.65 32.64
CA SER A 4 2.64 19.68 31.18
C SER A 4 3.81 19.25 30.28
N LEU A 5 4.85 18.57 30.80
CA LEU A 5 6.02 18.17 30.00
C LEU A 5 6.15 16.67 29.72
N PHE A 6 5.22 15.82 30.20
CA PHE A 6 5.30 14.35 30.03
C PHE A 6 4.42 13.75 28.92
N GLY A 7 3.70 14.56 28.13
CA GLY A 7 2.76 14.05 27.12
C GLY A 7 3.36 13.57 25.79
N LYS A 8 4.59 13.98 25.44
CA LYS A 8 5.16 13.71 24.09
C LYS A 8 5.99 12.43 23.98
N LYS A 9 6.46 11.84 25.08
CA LYS A 9 7.24 10.58 25.04
C LYS A 9 6.37 9.32 24.98
N HIS A 10 5.15 9.38 25.51
CA HIS A 10 4.27 8.22 25.59
C HIS A 10 3.52 7.92 24.27
N THR A 11 3.30 8.95 23.45
CA THR A 11 2.59 8.85 22.16
C THR A 11 3.42 8.17 21.08
N LEU A 12 4.71 8.50 20.97
CA LEU A 12 5.63 7.87 20.02
C LEU A 12 5.81 6.35 20.29
N SER A 13 5.78 5.96 21.56
CA SER A 13 5.86 4.55 21.97
C SER A 13 4.63 3.74 21.54
N ALA A 14 3.43 4.31 21.72
CA ALA A 14 2.17 3.65 21.38
C ALA A 14 1.97 3.52 19.85
N GLU A 15 2.34 4.56 19.08
CA GLU A 15 2.28 4.52 17.61
C GLU A 15 3.30 3.53 17.04
N ALA A 16 4.53 3.50 17.58
CA ALA A 16 5.53 2.51 17.17
C ALA A 16 5.08 1.07 17.46
N GLN A 17 4.47 0.81 18.63
CA GLN A 17 3.90 -0.50 18.95
C GLN A 17 2.75 -0.88 18.02
N THR A 18 1.89 0.07 17.67
CA THR A 18 0.77 -0.15 16.75
C THR A 18 1.30 -0.49 15.34
N ASN A 19 2.29 0.25 14.87
CA ASN A 19 2.91 0.03 13.57
C ASN A 19 3.64 -1.33 13.53
N ALA A 20 4.37 -1.69 14.59
CA ALA A 20 5.01 -3.00 14.69
C ALA A 20 4.00 -4.15 14.58
N HIS A 21 2.87 -4.06 15.29
CA HIS A 21 1.80 -5.06 15.21
C HIS A 21 1.15 -5.12 13.80
N ILE A 22 1.03 -3.98 13.11
CA ILE A 22 0.53 -3.94 11.73
C ILE A 22 1.52 -4.66 10.79
N THR A 23 2.81 -4.35 10.89
CA THR A 23 3.87 -4.99 10.10
C THR A 23 3.88 -6.51 10.32
N GLU A 24 3.84 -6.96 11.58
CA GLU A 24 3.80 -8.39 11.92
C GLU A 24 2.56 -9.09 11.34
N LYS A 25 1.37 -8.50 11.47
CA LYS A 25 0.17 -9.11 10.89
C LYS A 25 0.26 -9.19 9.37
N ILE A 26 0.70 -8.12 8.70
CA ILE A 26 0.77 -8.08 7.23
C ILE A 26 1.84 -9.04 6.71
N SER A 27 2.97 -9.21 7.40
CA SER A 27 4.03 -10.15 7.01
C SER A 27 3.54 -11.61 6.99
N GLN A 28 2.49 -11.94 7.73
CA GLN A 28 1.89 -13.28 7.75
C GLN A 28 0.74 -13.46 6.72
N MET A 29 0.21 -12.38 6.14
CA MET A 29 -0.94 -12.44 5.22
C MET A 29 -0.61 -13.02 3.84
N ASN A 30 -1.51 -13.83 3.28
CA ASN A 30 -1.49 -14.14 1.84
C ASN A 30 -2.29 -13.10 1.02
N LEU A 31 -2.31 -13.21 -0.32
CA LEU A 31 -3.06 -12.28 -1.19
C LEU A 31 -4.56 -12.18 -0.85
N THR A 32 -5.18 -13.26 -0.39
CA THR A 32 -6.59 -13.27 -0.01
C THR A 32 -6.79 -12.48 1.28
N ASP A 33 -5.92 -12.68 2.27
CA ASP A 33 -5.97 -11.96 3.55
C ASP A 33 -5.67 -10.47 3.36
N MET A 34 -4.66 -10.13 2.55
CA MET A 34 -4.37 -8.75 2.18
C MET A 34 -5.58 -8.09 1.49
N ARG A 35 -6.26 -8.82 0.60
CA ARG A 35 -7.50 -8.30 -0.02
C ARG A 35 -8.61 -8.11 1.00
N ALA A 36 -8.78 -9.03 1.96
CA ALA A 36 -9.76 -8.90 3.03
C ALA A 36 -9.45 -7.70 3.93
N TYR A 37 -8.17 -7.49 4.26
CA TYR A 37 -7.68 -6.33 4.99
C TYR A 37 -8.08 -5.04 4.28
N LEU A 38 -7.71 -4.87 3.01
CA LEU A 38 -8.01 -3.66 2.22
C LEU A 38 -9.52 -3.36 2.10
N ASN A 39 -10.37 -4.38 2.20
CA ASN A 39 -11.83 -4.23 2.20
C ASN A 39 -12.43 -4.03 3.61
N ASN A 40 -11.60 -3.83 4.64
CA ASN A 40 -11.99 -3.76 6.07
C ASN A 40 -12.84 -4.96 6.52
N ARG A 41 -12.52 -6.17 6.04
CA ARG A 41 -13.23 -7.41 6.39
C ARG A 41 -12.58 -8.16 7.56
N ILE A 42 -11.49 -7.66 8.11
CA ILE A 42 -10.81 -8.25 9.28
C ILE A 42 -11.26 -7.49 10.52
N THR A 43 -12.09 -8.12 11.34
CA THR A 43 -12.61 -7.52 12.58
C THR A 43 -11.48 -7.07 13.50
N GLY A 44 -11.55 -5.83 13.97
CA GLY A 44 -10.55 -5.24 14.86
C GLY A 44 -9.21 -4.90 14.19
N PHE A 45 -9.08 -5.05 12.87
CA PHE A 45 -7.88 -4.72 12.12
C PHE A 45 -8.23 -3.85 10.90
N ASN A 46 -8.41 -2.55 11.18
CA ASN A 46 -8.83 -1.56 10.19
C ASN A 46 -7.68 -1.14 9.27
N VAL A 47 -8.02 -0.82 8.03
CA VAL A 47 -7.08 -0.24 7.07
C VAL A 47 -6.63 1.15 7.51
N CYS A 48 -5.33 1.41 7.42
CA CYS A 48 -4.72 2.72 7.64
C CYS A 48 -3.63 2.98 6.58
N GLU A 49 -3.14 4.22 6.50
CA GLU A 49 -2.11 4.63 5.53
C GLU A 49 -0.82 3.80 5.67
N PHE A 50 -0.37 3.55 6.91
CA PHE A 50 0.80 2.72 7.19
C PHE A 50 0.59 1.29 6.68
N GLY A 51 -0.55 0.67 6.98
CA GLY A 51 -0.82 -0.70 6.55
C GLY A 51 -0.95 -0.86 5.04
N LEU A 52 -1.44 0.15 4.29
CA LEU A 52 -1.37 0.11 2.81
C LEU A 52 0.07 0.05 2.32
N SER A 53 0.94 0.86 2.94
CA SER A 53 2.35 0.93 2.61
C SER A 53 3.05 -0.41 2.92
N GLU A 54 2.76 -1.03 4.08
CA GLU A 54 3.30 -2.35 4.45
C GLU A 54 2.84 -3.46 3.49
N VAL A 55 1.59 -3.44 3.01
CA VAL A 55 1.13 -4.37 1.97
C VAL A 55 1.96 -4.19 0.69
N MET A 56 2.21 -2.95 0.26
CA MET A 56 3.04 -2.70 -0.93
C MET A 56 4.48 -3.16 -0.74
N LYS A 57 5.12 -2.85 0.40
CA LYS A 57 6.48 -3.32 0.71
C LYS A 57 6.60 -4.83 0.59
N LYS A 58 5.63 -5.56 1.17
CA LYS A 58 5.59 -7.02 1.09
C LYS A 58 5.53 -7.54 -0.35
N LEU A 59 4.87 -6.83 -1.25
CA LEU A 59 4.80 -7.22 -2.66
C LEU A 59 6.09 -6.92 -3.42
N ILE A 60 6.85 -5.89 -3.02
CA ILE A 60 7.97 -5.36 -3.81
C ILE A 60 9.29 -5.93 -3.32
N PHE A 61 9.53 -5.87 -2.02
CA PHE A 61 10.83 -6.19 -1.45
C PHE A 61 11.10 -7.69 -1.43
N ILE A 62 12.40 -7.99 -1.43
CA ILE A 62 12.89 -9.35 -1.24
C ILE A 62 12.59 -9.72 0.20
N ASP A 63 11.94 -10.86 0.37
CA ASP A 63 11.70 -11.45 1.67
C ASP A 63 13.03 -12.00 2.22
N GLU A 64 13.39 -11.63 3.45
CA GLU A 64 14.68 -11.97 4.04
C GLU A 64 14.83 -13.47 4.30
N GLU A 65 13.72 -14.18 4.56
CA GLU A 65 13.75 -15.62 4.84
C GLU A 65 13.86 -16.46 3.57
N SER A 66 13.13 -16.09 2.52
CA SER A 66 13.07 -16.85 1.27
C SER A 66 14.03 -16.34 0.19
N GLU A 67 14.69 -15.20 0.42
CA GLU A 67 15.56 -14.48 -0.53
C GLU A 67 14.89 -14.20 -1.88
N GLN A 68 13.56 -14.12 -1.89
CA GLN A 68 12.77 -14.03 -3.10
C GLN A 68 11.76 -12.89 -3.03
N ARG A 69 11.48 -12.31 -4.20
CA ARG A 69 10.36 -11.39 -4.35
C ARG A 69 9.05 -12.16 -4.31
N TYR A 70 7.98 -11.48 -3.92
CA TYR A 70 6.65 -12.08 -3.79
C TYR A 70 6.12 -12.67 -5.11
N LEU A 71 6.39 -12.01 -6.23
CA LEU A 71 6.02 -12.47 -7.57
C LEU A 71 7.25 -12.88 -8.39
N LYS A 72 7.09 -13.97 -9.14
CA LYS A 72 8.06 -14.47 -10.11
C LYS A 72 7.44 -14.61 -11.49
N ALA A 73 8.28 -14.60 -12.53
CA ALA A 73 7.82 -14.64 -13.92
C ALA A 73 7.21 -15.98 -14.36
N ASP A 74 7.38 -17.03 -13.56
CA ASP A 74 6.86 -18.39 -13.70
C ASP A 74 5.70 -18.69 -12.74
N ASP A 75 5.32 -17.75 -11.86
CA ASP A 75 4.15 -17.90 -11.01
C ASP A 75 2.88 -18.12 -11.84
N MET A 76 1.91 -18.81 -11.24
CA MET A 76 0.60 -19.01 -11.86
C MET A 76 -0.05 -17.66 -12.22
N ASP A 77 -0.67 -17.59 -13.40
CA ASP A 77 -1.39 -16.40 -13.87
C ASP A 77 -2.44 -15.92 -12.85
N THR A 78 -3.04 -16.85 -12.10
CA THR A 78 -4.00 -16.53 -11.03
C THR A 78 -3.37 -15.77 -9.86
N LYS A 79 -2.12 -16.07 -9.48
CA LYS A 79 -1.37 -15.36 -8.43
C LYS A 79 -0.98 -13.97 -8.91
N ILE A 80 -0.40 -13.88 -10.11
CA ILE A 80 0.00 -12.61 -10.75
C ILE A 80 -1.21 -11.68 -10.86
N LYS A 81 -2.33 -12.17 -11.40
CA LYS A 81 -3.58 -11.41 -11.51
C LYS A 81 -4.06 -10.89 -10.17
N LYS A 82 -4.11 -11.74 -9.14
CA LYS A 82 -4.56 -11.35 -7.80
C LYS A 82 -3.68 -10.25 -7.21
N ALA A 83 -2.37 -10.29 -7.43
CA ALA A 83 -1.45 -9.27 -6.96
C ALA A 83 -1.65 -7.94 -7.72
N PHE A 84 -1.83 -7.98 -9.04
CA PHE A 84 -2.15 -6.76 -9.81
C PHE A 84 -3.49 -6.14 -9.40
N ASP A 85 -4.53 -6.96 -9.20
CA ASP A 85 -5.82 -6.51 -8.68
C ASP A 85 -5.70 -5.88 -7.29
N LEU A 86 -4.79 -6.41 -6.46
CA LEU A 86 -4.50 -5.87 -5.13
C LEU A 86 -3.89 -4.47 -5.22
N VAL A 87 -2.89 -4.28 -6.07
CA VAL A 87 -2.25 -2.97 -6.31
C VAL A 87 -3.24 -1.95 -6.86
N LEU A 88 -4.09 -2.34 -7.81
CA LEU A 88 -5.16 -1.47 -8.33
C LEU A 88 -6.10 -1.01 -7.22
N MET A 89 -6.46 -1.90 -6.30
CA MET A 89 -7.33 -1.58 -5.17
C MET A 89 -6.67 -0.63 -4.16
N ILE A 90 -5.35 -0.77 -3.94
CA ILE A 90 -4.57 0.15 -3.10
C ILE A 90 -4.51 1.54 -3.74
N ALA A 91 -4.23 1.61 -5.05
CA ALA A 91 -4.09 2.86 -5.79
C ALA A 91 -5.33 3.76 -5.72
N VAL A 92 -6.53 3.16 -5.64
CA VAL A 92 -7.81 3.92 -5.52
C VAL A 92 -8.31 4.05 -4.08
N HIS A 93 -7.53 3.58 -3.09
CA HIS A 93 -7.98 3.57 -1.71
C HIS A 93 -7.97 4.99 -1.10
N LYS A 94 -9.00 5.35 -0.32
CA LYS A 94 -9.16 6.70 0.26
C LYS A 94 -8.09 7.09 1.28
N LYS A 95 -7.39 6.11 1.84
CA LYS A 95 -6.31 6.27 2.82
C LYS A 95 -4.93 6.11 2.18
N ILE A 96 -4.80 6.39 0.89
CA ILE A 96 -3.52 6.32 0.20
C ILE A 96 -2.63 7.50 0.63
N SER A 97 -1.35 7.22 0.91
CA SER A 97 -0.34 8.23 1.24
C SER A 97 0.68 8.39 0.10
N ILE A 98 1.47 9.46 0.13
CA ILE A 98 2.59 9.68 -0.81
C ILE A 98 3.52 8.46 -0.83
N THR A 99 3.88 7.93 0.33
CA THR A 99 4.75 6.74 0.45
C THR A 99 4.14 5.51 -0.22
N THR A 100 2.82 5.31 -0.11
CA THR A 100 2.16 4.21 -0.84
C THR A 100 2.22 4.43 -2.37
N VAL A 101 2.08 5.67 -2.84
CA VAL A 101 2.20 6.02 -4.27
C VAL A 101 3.60 5.74 -4.79
N GLU A 102 4.65 6.08 -4.03
CA GLU A 102 6.05 5.76 -4.35
C GLU A 102 6.24 4.25 -4.50
N TYR A 103 5.69 3.45 -3.58
CA TYR A 103 5.75 2.01 -3.71
C TYR A 103 4.96 1.46 -4.91
N ILE A 104 3.84 2.08 -5.29
CA ILE A 104 3.12 1.67 -6.52
C ILE A 104 4.00 1.93 -7.75
N GLN A 105 4.72 3.05 -7.79
CA GLN A 105 5.66 3.33 -8.87
C GLN A 105 6.80 2.30 -8.88
N GLU A 106 7.39 1.99 -7.72
CA GLU A 106 8.45 0.98 -7.62
C GLU A 106 7.95 -0.41 -8.05
N PHE A 107 6.71 -0.78 -7.69
CA PHE A 107 6.08 -2.03 -8.13
C PHE A 107 6.03 -2.13 -9.66
N LEU A 108 5.67 -1.04 -10.35
CA LEU A 108 5.62 -1.00 -11.81
C LEU A 108 7.00 -1.18 -12.44
N GLU A 109 8.04 -0.61 -11.83
CA GLU A 109 9.42 -0.72 -12.30
C GLU A 109 9.97 -2.13 -12.10
N VAL A 110 9.83 -2.67 -10.87
CA VAL A 110 10.31 -4.00 -10.49
C VAL A 110 9.64 -5.11 -11.30
N TYR A 111 8.34 -4.99 -11.55
CA TYR A 111 7.56 -6.04 -12.22
C TYR A 111 7.20 -5.73 -13.67
N LYS A 112 7.84 -4.74 -14.29
CA LYS A 112 7.58 -4.34 -15.69
C LYS A 112 7.52 -5.54 -16.64
N GLU A 113 8.53 -6.41 -16.59
CA GLU A 113 8.60 -7.58 -17.47
C GLU A 113 7.47 -8.59 -17.21
N ILE A 114 7.12 -8.82 -15.93
CA ILE A 114 6.02 -9.71 -15.56
C ILE A 114 4.70 -9.14 -16.07
N ILE A 115 4.47 -7.84 -15.89
CA ILE A 115 3.27 -7.15 -16.35
C ILE A 115 3.14 -7.26 -17.87
N GLU A 116 4.19 -6.92 -18.62
CA GLU A 116 4.16 -7.00 -20.08
C GLU A 116 3.94 -8.43 -20.59
N LYS A 117 4.61 -9.42 -20.00
CA LYS A 117 4.44 -10.83 -20.35
C LYS A 117 3.02 -11.30 -20.05
N PHE A 118 2.47 -10.92 -18.89
CA PHE A 118 1.12 -11.27 -18.49
C PHE A 118 0.08 -10.68 -19.45
N ASP A 119 0.21 -9.40 -19.81
CA ASP A 119 -0.71 -8.72 -20.73
C ASP A 119 -0.70 -9.36 -22.12
N ARG A 120 0.49 -9.66 -22.66
CA ARG A 120 0.64 -10.32 -23.97
C ARG A 120 0.02 -11.72 -23.98
N ARG A 121 0.28 -12.53 -22.94
CA ARG A 121 -0.19 -13.93 -22.88
C ARG A 121 -1.70 -14.01 -22.64
N ASN A 122 -2.23 -13.17 -21.77
CA ASN A 122 -3.62 -13.25 -21.31
C ASN A 122 -4.56 -12.25 -22.03
N LYS A 123 -4.05 -11.50 -23.02
CA LYS A 123 -4.78 -10.43 -23.73
C LYS A 123 -5.43 -9.44 -22.75
N GLN A 124 -4.67 -9.05 -21.73
CA GLN A 124 -5.07 -8.08 -20.71
C GLN A 124 -4.37 -6.74 -20.93
N ILE A 125 -4.76 -5.73 -20.14
CA ILE A 125 -4.25 -4.36 -20.20
C ILE A 125 -3.86 -3.85 -18.80
N TYR A 126 -3.23 -4.70 -17.99
CA TYR A 126 -2.80 -4.32 -16.64
C TYR A 126 -1.73 -3.23 -16.65
N ALA A 127 -0.83 -3.20 -17.62
CA ALA A 127 0.15 -2.12 -17.76
C ALA A 127 -0.55 -0.75 -17.81
N SER A 128 -1.51 -0.60 -18.72
CA SER A 128 -2.28 0.64 -18.87
C SER A 128 -3.11 0.95 -17.61
N LYS A 129 -3.81 -0.05 -17.06
CA LYS A 129 -4.65 0.13 -15.85
C LYS A 129 -3.83 0.56 -14.64
N LEU A 130 -2.66 -0.04 -14.42
CA LEU A 130 -1.81 0.28 -13.29
C LEU A 130 -1.19 1.68 -13.44
N HIS A 131 -0.77 2.07 -14.65
CA HIS A 131 -0.31 3.43 -14.92
C HIS A 131 -1.42 4.49 -14.72
N GLU A 132 -2.64 4.20 -15.17
CA GLU A 132 -3.79 5.08 -14.97
C GLU A 132 -4.15 5.19 -13.48
N ALA A 133 -4.12 4.07 -12.76
CA ALA A 133 -4.36 4.04 -11.32
C ALA A 133 -3.28 4.83 -10.55
N LEU A 134 -2.01 4.73 -10.94
CA LEU A 134 -0.92 5.53 -10.37
C LEU A 134 -1.13 7.03 -10.65
N LYS A 135 -1.50 7.41 -11.87
CA LYS A 135 -1.81 8.81 -12.18
C LYS A 135 -2.98 9.33 -11.34
N THR A 136 -4.00 8.50 -11.15
CA THR A 136 -5.17 8.82 -10.34
C THR A 136 -4.80 8.98 -8.86
N SER A 137 -3.94 8.10 -8.33
CA SER A 137 -3.49 8.19 -6.94
C SER A 137 -2.66 9.44 -6.67
N ILE A 138 -1.74 9.79 -7.58
CA ILE A 138 -0.96 11.04 -7.51
C ILE A 138 -1.90 12.26 -7.44
N ASN A 139 -2.88 12.33 -8.35
CA ASN A 139 -3.85 13.44 -8.36
C ASN A 139 -4.72 13.47 -7.09
N GLY A 140 -5.12 12.30 -6.59
CA GLY A 140 -5.90 12.16 -5.36
C GLY A 140 -5.15 12.69 -4.14
N VAL A 141 -3.87 12.32 -3.99
CA VAL A 141 -3.02 12.78 -2.90
C VAL A 141 -2.79 14.29 -2.98
N HIS A 142 -2.49 14.83 -4.17
CA HIS A 142 -2.34 16.28 -4.40
C HIS A 142 -3.61 17.06 -4.00
N SER A 143 -4.79 16.54 -4.37
CA SER A 143 -6.07 17.17 -4.03
C SER A 143 -6.33 17.19 -2.52
N ILE A 144 -5.94 16.14 -1.79
CA ILE A 144 -6.05 16.08 -0.33
C ILE A 144 -5.11 17.12 0.31
N GLU A 145 -3.90 17.26 -0.21
CA GLU A 145 -2.93 18.24 0.28
C GLU A 145 -3.41 19.68 0.06
N GLU A 146 -3.93 20.00 -1.14
CA GLU A 146 -4.53 21.30 -1.42
C GLU A 146 -5.69 21.63 -0.47
N LEU A 147 -6.56 20.65 -0.20
CA LEU A 147 -7.68 20.83 0.73
C LEU A 147 -7.19 21.11 2.15
N LYS A 148 -6.18 20.36 2.62
CA LYS A 148 -5.57 20.60 3.94
C LYS A 148 -5.00 22.02 4.04
N ASN A 149 -4.30 22.48 2.99
CA ASN A 149 -3.74 23.82 2.94
C ASN A 149 -4.83 24.91 2.97
N LYS A 150 -5.91 24.75 2.19
CA LYS A 150 -7.06 25.68 2.21
C LYS A 150 -7.76 25.71 3.56
N MET A 151 -7.95 24.56 4.22
CA MET A 151 -8.56 24.49 5.55
C MET A 151 -7.71 25.14 6.64
N GLN A 152 -6.38 25.02 6.57
CA GLN A 152 -5.47 25.68 7.51
C GLN A 152 -5.48 27.20 7.36
N VAL A 153 -5.74 27.72 6.16
CA VAL A 153 -5.86 29.17 5.91
C VAL A 153 -7.20 29.72 6.43
N LEU A 154 -8.30 28.95 6.31
CA LEU A 154 -9.64 29.37 6.75
C LEU A 154 -9.91 29.17 8.25
N GLY A 155 -9.07 28.39 8.94
CA GLY A 155 -9.15 28.15 10.39
C GLY A 155 -8.42 29.18 11.26
N LYS A 156 -7.93 30.27 10.65
CA LYS A 156 -7.39 31.47 11.33
C LYS A 156 -8.36 32.63 11.13
#